data_AF-K1U402-F1
#
_entry.id   AF-K1U402-F1
#
_cell.length_a   1.000
_cell.length_b   1.000
_cell.length_c   1.000
_cell.angle_alpha   90.00
_cell.angle_beta   90.00
_cell.angle_gamma   90.00
#
_symmetry.space_group_name_H-M   'P 1'
#
loop_
_entity.id
_entity.type
_entity.pdbx_description
1 polymer ?
#
loop_
_entity_poly.entity_id
_entity_poly.type
_entity_poly.pdbx_seq_one_letter_code
_entity_poly.pdbx_strand_id
1 'polypeptide(L)' 'MPTVYNAANEKAVGLFLDRKIAYLQIPELIREAMEQHKVIENPNVEEILETEASVYDFY' A
#
# COMPACT_ATOMS: atom_id res chain seq x y z
N MET A 1 9.99 3.26 1.23
CA MET A 1 9.24 3.94 0.14
C MET A 1 8.76 3.00 -0.96
N PRO A 2 9.59 2.25 -1.72
CA PRO A 2 9.08 1.43 -2.83
C PRO A 2 8.10 0.34 -2.38
N THR A 3 8.32 -0.29 -1.23
CA THR A 3 7.48 -1.36 -0.69
C THR A 3 6.03 -0.93 -0.44
N VAL A 4 5.83 0.21 0.23
CA VAL A 4 4.48 0.72 0.57
C VAL A 4 3.70 1.06 -0.67
N TYR A 5 4.33 1.77 -1.61
CA TYR A 5 3.71 2.14 -2.87
C TYR A 5 3.28 0.89 -3.64
N ASN A 6 4.16 -0.11 -3.71
CA ASN A 6 3.88 -1.34 -4.43
C ASN A 6 2.73 -2.12 -3.80
N ALA A 7 2.79 -2.36 -2.49
CA ALA A 7 1.73 -3.05 -1.74
C ALA A 7 0.37 -2.34 -1.87
N ALA A 8 0.36 -1.00 -1.78
CA ALA A 8 -0.86 -0.21 -1.89
C ALA A 8 -1.43 -0.28 -3.32
N ASN A 9 -0.57 -0.24 -4.32
CA ASN A 9 -0.97 -0.38 -5.73
C ASN A 9 -1.57 -1.77 -6.01
N GLU A 10 -0.92 -2.85 -5.57
CA GLU A 10 -1.43 -4.22 -5.76
C GLU A 10 -2.81 -4.40 -5.13
N LYS A 11 -2.98 -3.94 -3.88
CA LYS A 11 -4.27 -4.00 -3.17
C LYS A 11 -5.33 -3.14 -3.85
N ALA A 12 -5.03 -1.90 -4.23
CA ALA A 12 -5.97 -1.01 -4.90
C ALA A 12 -6.39 -1.54 -6.28
N VAL A 13 -5.45 -2.09 -7.06
CA VAL A 13 -5.76 -2.76 -8.33
C VAL A 13 -6.64 -3.99 -8.10
N GLY A 14 -6.37 -4.79 -7.07
CA GLY A 14 -7.23 -5.92 -6.69
C GLY A 14 -8.66 -5.48 -6.38
N LEU A 15 -8.84 -4.43 -5.57
CA LEU A 15 -10.15 -3.85 -5.26
C LEU A 15 -10.86 -3.31 -6.51
N PHE A 16 -10.12 -2.71 -7.44
CA PHE A 16 -10.65 -2.23 -8.70
C PHE A 16 -11.14 -3.38 -9.60
N LEU A 17 -10.35 -4.45 -9.73
CA LEU A 17 -10.72 -5.65 -10.49
C LEU A 17 -11.94 -6.35 -9.87
N ASP A 18 -12.05 -6.33 -8.54
CA ASP A 18 -13.22 -6.79 -7.77
C ASP A 18 -14.44 -5.84 -7.86
N ARG A 19 -14.33 -4.72 -8.60
CA ARG A 19 -15.37 -3.68 -8.74
C ARG A 19 -15.79 -3.04 -7.40
N LYS A 20 -14.92 -3.06 -6.39
CA LYS A 20 -15.14 -2.44 -5.08
C LYS A 20 -14.81 -0.95 -5.06
N ILE A 21 -13.95 -0.49 -5.97
CA ILE A 21 -13.57 0.92 -6.13
C ILE A 21 -13.57 1.32 -7.62
N ALA A 22 -13.72 2.60 -7.89
CA ALA A 22 -13.55 3.19 -9.21
C ALA A 22 -12.06 3.43 -9.54
N TYR A 23 -11.75 3.57 -10.84
CA TYR A 23 -10.38 3.77 -11.30
C TYR A 23 -9.67 4.96 -10.65
N LEU A 24 -10.37 6.09 -10.48
CA LEU A 24 -9.80 7.29 -9.87
C LEU A 24 -9.52 7.16 -8.37
N GLN A 25 -10.06 6.14 -7.71
CA GLN A 25 -9.79 5.88 -6.29
C GLN A 25 -8.45 5.15 -6.08
N ILE A 26 -7.89 4.52 -7.11
CA ILE A 26 -6.56 3.87 -7.01
C ILE A 26 -5.48 4.86 -6.53
N PRO A 27 -5.25 6.02 -7.18
CA PRO A 27 -4.25 6.97 -6.70
C PRO A 27 -4.62 7.60 -5.35
N GLU A 28 -5.90 7.70 -4.99
CA GLU A 28 -6.34 8.19 -3.67
C GLU A 28 -5.89 7.24 -2.55
N LEU A 29 -6.16 5.94 -2.70
CA LEU A 29 -5.77 4.92 -1.73
C LEU A 29 -4.23 4.82 -1.61
N ILE A 30 -3.52 4.85 -2.75
CA ILE A 30 -2.04 4.83 -2.74
C ILE A 30 -1.49 6.02 -1.95
N ARG A 31 -2.04 7.23 -2.18
CA ARG A 31 -1.63 8.44 -1.44
C ARG A 31 -1.86 8.28 0.06
N GLU A 32 -3.01 7.75 0.47
CA GLU A 32 -3.33 7.52 1.89
C GLU A 32 -2.34 6.55 2.55
N ALA A 33 -2.03 5.41 1.91
CA ALA A 33 -1.04 4.47 2.43
C ALA A 33 0.35 5.11 2.58
N MET A 34 0.75 5.93 1.60
CA MET A 34 2.03 6.64 1.62
C MET A 34 2.10 7.71 2.71
N GLU A 35 1.00 8.42 3.00
CA GLU A 35 0.91 9.42 4.06
C GLU A 35 0.96 8.81 5.47
N GLN A 36 0.43 7.60 5.64
CA GLN A 36 0.45 6.89 6.93
C GLN A 36 1.79 6.18 7.20
N HIS A 37 2.54 5.83 6.16
CA HIS A 37 3.82 5.15 6.34
C HIS A 37 4.88 6.04 6.98
N LYS A 38 5.54 5.49 8.01
CA LYS A 38 6.76 6.08 8.58
C LYS A 38 7.96 5.50 7.86
N VAL A 39 8.82 6.38 7.35
CA VAL A 39 10.06 5.97 6.68
C VAL A 39 10.98 5.26 7.67
N ILE A 40 11.37 4.03 7.31
CA ILE A 40 12.41 3.26 7.98
C ILE A 40 13.68 3.36 7.11
N GLU A 41 14.75 3.91 7.66
CA GLU A 41 16.04 3.99 6.97
C GLU A 41 16.78 2.66 7.06
N ASN A 42 17.22 2.14 5.91
CA ASN A 42 17.91 0.85 5.80
C ASN A 42 17.15 -0.32 6.47
N PRO A 43 15.89 -0.59 6.05
CA PRO A 43 15.10 -1.62 6.67
C PRO A 43 15.71 -3.00 6.43
N ASN A 44 15.61 -3.86 7.43
CA ASN A 44 15.86 -5.29 7.28
C ASN A 44 14.67 -5.99 6.58
N VAL A 45 14.81 -7.30 6.31
CA VAL A 45 13.80 -8.07 5.58
C VAL A 45 12.49 -8.15 6.35
N GLU A 46 12.54 -8.40 7.65
CA GLU A 46 11.37 -8.42 8.53
C GLU A 46 10.62 -7.08 8.48
N GLU A 47 11.32 -5.93 8.57
CA GLU A 47 10.70 -4.60 8.50
C GLU A 47 10.06 -4.31 7.14
N ILE A 48 10.63 -4.84 6.04
CA ILE A 48 10.02 -4.77 4.71
C ILE A 48 8.70 -5.55 4.68
N LEU A 49 8.70 -6.78 5.21
CA LEU A 49 7.51 -7.64 5.24
C LEU A 49 6.42 -7.10 6.17
N GLU A 50 6.81 -6.55 7.33
CA GLU A 50 5.88 -5.85 8.23
C GLU A 50 5.27 -4.62 7.59
N THR A 51 6.08 -3.86 6.84
CA THR A 51 5.60 -2.70 6.07
C THR A 51 4.57 -3.15 5.03
N GLU A 52 4.84 -4.21 4.29
CA GLU A 52 3.90 -4.79 3.33
C GLU A 52 2.61 -5.24 4.01
N ALA A 53 2.70 -6.05 5.07
CA ALA A 53 1.53 -6.52 5.82
C ALA A 53 0.68 -5.36 6.37
N SER A 54 1.31 -4.30 6.89
CA SER A 54 0.59 -3.13 7.41
C SER A 54 -0.29 -2.48 6.33
N VAL A 55 0.16 -2.45 5.07
CA VAL A 55 -0.59 -1.88 3.94
C VAL A 55 -1.85 -2.72 3.63
N TYR A 56 -1.77 -4.04 3.77
CA TYR A 56 -2.89 -4.94 3.51
C TYR A 56 -3.98 -4.86 4.59
N ASP A 57 -3.60 -4.60 5.85
CA ASP A 57 -4.54 -4.47 6.97
C ASP A 57 -5.37 -3.18 6.93
N PHE A 58 -4.97 -2.17 6.13
CA PHE A 58 -5.72 -0.93 5.99
C PHE A 58 -7.02 -1.06 5.18
N TYR A 59 -7.18 -2.10 4.35
CA TYR A 59 -8.30 -2.23 3.40
C TYR A 59 -8.99 -3.60 3.41
#